data_AF-A0A8X8GX38-F1
#
_entry.id   AF-A0A8X8GX38-F1
#
_cell.length_a   1.000
_cell.length_b   1.000
_cell.length_c   1.000
_cell.angle_alpha   90.00
_cell.angle_beta   90.00
_cell.angle_gamma   90.00
#
_symmetry.space_group_name_H-M   'P 1'
#
loop_
_entity.id
_entity.type
_entity.pdbx_description
1 polymer ?
#
loop_
_entity_poly.entity_id
_entity_poly.type
_entity_poly.pdbx_seq_one_letter_code
_entity_poly.pdbx_strand_id
1 'polypeptide(L)'
;MQRALAAVCVMWGAPALACELVPGTPSPVPQRMAQCGVVYQATDFIRIGLSKAKDLGHGLVRQDAYESAGCTSTHDPIIMDCNTGRAVVLGSALHDPMLADTPPDPVEQLANRVAKAAAAGQPMTIDAITALAQAVDPAGVVALTTRSRITVGSIRPAGAARPVTQTFGLGCACKTFYPALH
;
A
#
# COMPACT_ATOMS: atom_id res chain seq x y z
N MET A 1 36.60 -56.08 4.58
CA MET A 1 37.18 -54.96 3.80
C MET A 1 36.16 -53.85 3.71
N GLN A 2 36.50 -52.70 4.31
CA GLN A 2 35.75 -51.44 4.29
C GLN A 2 35.66 -50.84 2.89
N ARG A 3 34.49 -50.26 2.53
CA ARG A 3 34.32 -49.00 1.75
C ARG A 3 32.92 -48.45 2.10
N ALA A 4 32.79 -47.47 3.00
CA ALA A 4 33.05 -46.03 2.88
C ALA A 4 32.00 -45.27 2.04
N LEU A 5 31.45 -44.23 2.69
CA LEU A 5 30.37 -43.31 2.33
C LEU A 5 30.49 -42.64 0.95
N ALA A 6 29.34 -42.21 0.42
CA ALA A 6 29.19 -40.84 -0.07
C ALA A 6 27.72 -40.38 0.11
N ALA A 7 27.47 -39.59 1.14
CA ALA A 7 26.24 -38.84 1.30
C ALA A 7 26.30 -37.63 0.36
N VAL A 8 25.40 -37.60 -0.63
CA VAL A 8 25.25 -36.44 -1.52
C VAL A 8 24.44 -35.39 -0.75
N CYS A 9 25.14 -34.44 -0.14
CA CYS A 9 24.53 -33.17 0.27
C CYS A 9 24.18 -32.39 -1.00
N VAL A 10 22.94 -32.52 -1.47
CA VAL A 10 22.39 -31.57 -2.43
C VAL A 10 22.26 -30.24 -1.69
N MET A 11 23.20 -29.33 -1.96
CA MET A 11 23.07 -27.94 -1.55
C MET A 11 21.87 -27.35 -2.28
N TRP A 12 20.73 -27.31 -1.61
CA TRP A 12 19.62 -26.42 -1.98
C TRP A 12 20.09 -25.00 -1.69
N GLY A 13 20.82 -24.42 -2.64
CA GLY A 13 20.96 -22.98 -2.74
C GLY A 13 19.58 -22.43 -3.04
N ALA A 14 18.83 -22.07 -1.99
CA ALA A 14 17.65 -21.23 -2.16
C ALA A 14 18.10 -19.98 -2.93
N PRO A 15 17.45 -19.62 -4.05
CA PRO A 15 17.77 -18.37 -4.69
C PRO A 15 17.46 -17.29 -3.66
N ALA A 16 18.50 -16.62 -3.17
CA ALA A 16 18.33 -15.29 -2.64
C ALA A 16 17.72 -14.51 -3.80
N LEU A 17 16.41 -14.27 -3.76
CA LEU A 17 15.68 -13.38 -4.66
C LEU A 17 16.21 -11.99 -4.36
N ALA A 18 17.41 -11.71 -4.85
CA ALA A 18 18.03 -10.41 -4.79
C ALA A 18 17.09 -9.48 -5.53
N CYS A 19 16.69 -8.42 -4.85
CA CYS A 19 15.99 -7.30 -5.44
C CYS A 19 16.70 -6.86 -6.74
N GLU A 20 16.20 -7.28 -7.90
CA GLU A 20 16.72 -6.81 -9.18
C GLU A 20 15.99 -5.52 -9.55
N LEU A 21 16.72 -4.41 -9.57
CA LEU A 21 16.19 -3.11 -9.94
C LEU A 21 15.93 -3.09 -11.46
N VAL A 22 14.68 -3.24 -11.86
CA VAL A 22 14.28 -3.08 -13.26
C VAL A 22 13.94 -1.61 -13.53
N PRO A 23 14.74 -0.88 -14.33
CA PRO A 23 14.44 0.50 -14.65
C PRO A 23 13.18 0.60 -15.52
N GLY A 24 12.31 1.57 -15.21
CA GLY A 24 11.19 1.98 -16.05
C GLY A 24 11.51 3.23 -16.84
N THR A 25 10.66 3.58 -17.80
CA THR A 25 10.75 4.86 -18.53
C THR A 25 9.90 5.92 -17.83
N PRO A 26 10.50 7.04 -17.34
CA PRO A 26 9.74 8.12 -16.72
C PRO A 26 8.64 8.61 -17.66
N SER A 27 7.44 8.82 -17.12
CA SER A 27 6.27 9.21 -17.93
C SER A 27 5.41 10.22 -17.20
N PRO A 28 5.06 11.37 -17.84
CA PRO A 28 4.10 12.32 -17.30
C PRO A 28 2.65 11.86 -17.39
N VAL A 29 2.39 10.77 -18.11
CA VAL A 29 1.04 10.22 -18.28
C VAL A 29 0.83 9.10 -17.26
N PRO A 30 -0.22 9.17 -16.43
CA PRO A 30 -0.53 8.11 -15.49
C PRO A 30 -1.02 6.85 -16.19
N GLN A 31 -0.48 5.70 -15.81
CA GLN A 31 -0.98 4.39 -16.19
C GLN A 31 -2.18 4.04 -15.32
N ARG A 32 -3.36 3.91 -15.94
CA ARG A 32 -4.58 3.51 -15.24
C ARG A 32 -4.66 1.99 -15.17
N MET A 33 -4.96 1.48 -13.99
CA MET A 33 -5.17 0.06 -13.71
C MET A 33 -6.66 -0.20 -13.46
N ALA A 34 -7.03 -1.48 -13.36
CA ALA A 34 -8.37 -1.87 -12.93
C ALA A 34 -8.69 -1.32 -11.52
N GLN A 35 -9.99 -1.17 -11.23
CA GLN A 35 -10.49 -0.83 -9.89
C GLN A 35 -9.81 0.43 -9.31
N CYS A 36 -9.79 1.52 -10.08
CA CYS A 36 -9.28 2.83 -9.64
C CYS A 36 -7.78 2.93 -9.34
N GLY A 37 -7.00 1.89 -9.64
CA GLY A 37 -5.55 1.96 -9.50
C GLY A 37 -4.93 2.91 -10.52
N VAL A 38 -3.92 3.67 -10.10
CA VAL A 38 -3.21 4.62 -10.96
C VAL A 38 -1.74 4.61 -10.59
N VAL A 39 -0.86 4.56 -11.58
CA VAL A 39 0.59 4.58 -11.37
C VAL A 39 1.25 5.64 -12.22
N TYR A 40 2.24 6.32 -11.65
CA TYR A 40 3.12 7.25 -12.31
C TYR A 40 4.56 6.77 -12.19
N GLN A 41 5.27 6.66 -13.32
CA GLN A 41 6.71 6.38 -13.33
C GLN A 41 7.43 7.73 -13.18
N ALA A 42 7.82 8.05 -11.95
CA ALA A 42 8.39 9.35 -11.57
C ALA A 42 9.84 9.51 -12.01
N THR A 43 10.63 8.45 -11.88
CA THR A 43 12.00 8.34 -12.39
C THR A 43 12.21 6.92 -12.88
N ASP A 44 13.42 6.56 -13.30
CA ASP A 44 13.72 5.20 -13.75
C ASP A 44 13.46 4.15 -12.66
N PHE A 45 13.53 4.53 -11.39
CA PHE A 45 13.38 3.60 -10.26
C PHE A 45 12.25 3.95 -9.31
N ILE A 46 11.62 5.12 -9.45
CA ILE A 46 10.56 5.57 -8.55
C ILE A 46 9.19 5.47 -9.22
N ARG A 47 8.27 4.76 -8.56
CA ARG A 47 6.86 4.67 -8.92
C ARG A 47 6.01 5.24 -7.80
N ILE A 48 5.03 6.06 -8.16
CA ILE A 48 4.12 6.69 -7.21
C ILE A 48 2.69 6.43 -7.69
N GLY A 49 1.76 6.11 -6.80
CA GLY A 49 0.42 5.81 -7.24
C GLY A 49 -0.60 5.53 -6.15
N LEU A 50 -1.76 5.08 -6.62
CA LEU A 50 -2.78 4.41 -5.84
C LEU A 50 -2.86 2.95 -6.27
N SER A 51 -2.90 2.03 -5.32
CA SER A 51 -3.12 0.61 -5.55
C SER A 51 -4.52 0.36 -6.13
N LYS A 52 -4.83 -0.87 -6.52
CA LYS A 52 -6.20 -1.22 -6.88
C LYS A 52 -7.07 -1.09 -5.63
N ALA A 53 -8.22 -0.43 -5.76
CA ALA A 53 -9.19 -0.38 -4.68
C ALA A 53 -9.77 -1.78 -4.45
N LYS A 54 -9.92 -2.14 -3.18
CA LYS A 54 -10.44 -3.41 -2.71
C LYS A 54 -11.70 -3.17 -1.89
N ASP A 55 -12.81 -3.71 -2.35
CA ASP A 55 -14.03 -3.75 -1.56
C ASP A 55 -13.82 -4.64 -0.31
N LEU A 56 -14.14 -4.08 0.85
CA LEU A 56 -14.12 -4.81 2.13
C LEU A 56 -15.51 -5.27 2.55
N GLY A 57 -16.56 -4.86 1.83
CA GLY A 57 -17.96 -5.07 2.19
C GLY A 57 -18.53 -3.95 3.05
N HIS A 58 -19.87 -3.92 3.16
CA HIS A 58 -20.61 -3.00 4.04
C HIS A 58 -20.35 -1.50 3.79
N GLY A 59 -19.99 -1.12 2.56
CA GLY A 59 -19.66 0.25 2.20
C GLY A 59 -18.24 0.66 2.54
N LEU A 60 -17.39 -0.26 3.01
CA LEU A 60 -15.98 0.01 3.25
C LEU A 60 -15.11 -0.39 2.04
N VAL A 61 -14.17 0.47 1.68
CA VAL A 61 -13.19 0.22 0.62
C VAL A 61 -11.78 0.54 1.11
N ARG A 62 -10.82 -0.34 0.83
CA ARG A 62 -9.39 -0.08 1.05
C ARG A 62 -8.73 0.31 -0.27
N GLN A 63 -7.84 1.30 -0.21
CA GLN A 63 -6.89 1.58 -1.28
C GLN A 63 -5.60 2.08 -0.64
N ASP A 64 -4.45 1.78 -1.22
CA ASP A 64 -3.16 2.22 -0.66
C ASP A 64 -2.59 3.31 -1.56
N ALA A 65 -2.28 4.46 -0.98
CA ALA A 65 -1.32 5.34 -1.60
C ALA A 65 0.06 4.71 -1.45
N TYR A 66 0.90 4.78 -2.47
CA TYR A 66 2.22 4.17 -2.38
C TYR A 66 3.27 4.93 -3.15
N GLU A 67 4.49 4.78 -2.67
CA GLU A 67 5.70 5.21 -3.30
C GLU A 67 6.69 4.04 -3.25
N SER A 68 7.26 3.67 -4.39
CA SER A 68 8.17 2.54 -4.51
C SER A 68 9.46 3.01 -5.15
N ALA A 69 10.58 2.61 -4.56
CA ALA A 69 11.93 2.81 -5.07
C ALA A 69 12.60 1.45 -5.18
N GLY A 70 12.61 0.89 -6.39
CA GLY A 70 13.10 -0.47 -6.59
C GLY A 70 12.24 -1.51 -5.87
N CYS A 71 12.84 -2.28 -4.97
CA CYS A 71 12.11 -3.29 -4.19
C CYS A 71 11.63 -2.81 -2.83
N THR A 72 11.97 -1.59 -2.45
CA THR A 72 11.40 -0.96 -1.27
C THR A 72 10.16 -0.17 -1.67
N SER A 73 9.13 -0.20 -0.85
CA SER A 73 7.96 0.64 -1.03
C SER A 73 7.39 1.10 0.30
N THR A 74 6.95 2.34 0.36
CA THR A 74 6.10 2.84 1.42
C THR A 74 4.66 2.82 0.94
N HIS A 75 3.77 2.40 1.83
CA HIS A 75 2.34 2.35 1.59
C HIS A 75 1.62 3.11 2.69
N ASP A 76 0.65 3.94 2.32
CA ASP A 76 -0.25 4.61 3.24
C ASP A 76 -1.64 4.00 3.02
N PRO A 77 -2.06 3.00 3.84
CA PRO A 77 -3.37 2.39 3.70
C PRO A 77 -4.46 3.43 3.98
N ILE A 78 -5.42 3.51 3.05
CA ILE A 78 -6.57 4.40 3.13
C ILE A 78 -7.82 3.54 3.26
N ILE A 79 -8.58 3.76 4.33
CA ILE A 79 -9.91 3.17 4.49
C ILE A 79 -10.96 4.23 4.20
N MET A 80 -11.87 3.93 3.29
CA MET A 80 -12.98 4.79 2.89
C MET A 80 -14.29 4.16 3.33
N ASP A 81 -15.18 4.95 3.93
CA ASP A 81 -16.57 4.60 4.19
C ASP A 81 -17.47 5.36 3.21
N CYS A 82 -17.97 4.62 2.24
CA CYS A 82 -18.79 5.13 1.16
C CYS A 82 -20.20 5.53 1.62
N ASN A 83 -20.67 5.03 2.77
CA ASN A 83 -21.97 5.43 3.32
C ASN A 83 -21.91 6.84 3.91
N THR A 84 -20.82 7.18 4.58
CA THR A 84 -20.64 8.48 5.23
C THR A 84 -19.83 9.48 4.40
N GLY A 85 -19.16 9.01 3.33
CA GLY A 85 -18.24 9.82 2.53
C GLY A 85 -16.96 10.18 3.26
N ARG A 86 -16.66 9.52 4.39
CA ARG A 86 -15.45 9.75 5.19
C ARG A 86 -14.34 8.79 4.78
N ALA A 87 -13.10 9.17 5.04
CA ALA A 87 -11.94 8.33 4.81
C ALA A 87 -10.86 8.60 5.87
N VAL A 88 -9.93 7.67 6.04
CA VAL A 88 -8.80 7.82 6.95
C VAL A 88 -7.55 7.17 6.36
N VAL A 89 -6.43 7.89 6.41
CA VAL A 89 -5.09 7.31 6.21
C VAL A 89 -4.62 6.77 7.55
N LEU A 90 -4.17 5.52 7.58
CA LEU A 90 -3.84 4.83 8.84
C LEU A 90 -2.42 5.11 9.35
N GLY A 91 -1.57 5.73 8.53
CA GLY A 91 -0.13 5.86 8.74
C GLY A 91 0.66 5.24 7.58
N SER A 92 1.98 5.33 7.65
CA SER A 92 2.88 4.77 6.62
C SER A 92 3.43 3.41 7.06
N ALA A 93 3.32 2.42 6.18
CA ALA A 93 3.92 1.11 6.32
C ALA A 93 5.08 0.96 5.34
N LEU A 94 6.24 0.50 5.82
CA LEU A 94 7.37 0.14 4.96
C LEU A 94 7.27 -1.32 4.54
N HIS A 95 7.38 -1.56 3.24
CA HIS A 95 7.62 -2.88 2.68
C HIS A 95 9.04 -2.94 2.13
N ASP A 96 9.86 -3.80 2.74
CA ASP A 96 11.20 -4.12 2.28
C ASP A 96 11.37 -5.66 2.28
N PRO A 97 11.49 -6.30 1.11
CA PRO A 97 11.64 -7.75 1.01
C PRO A 97 12.98 -8.24 1.56
N MET A 98 13.98 -7.36 1.75
CA MET A 98 15.23 -7.71 2.42
C MET A 98 15.10 -7.77 3.94
N LEU A 99 13.98 -7.28 4.47
CA LEU A 99 13.62 -7.35 5.89
C LEU A 99 12.62 -8.46 6.20
N ALA A 100 12.57 -9.53 5.40
CA ALA A 100 11.56 -10.59 5.47
C ALA A 100 11.37 -11.26 6.85
N ASP A 101 12.37 -11.20 7.74
CA ASP A 101 12.29 -11.72 9.12
C ASP A 101 11.68 -10.71 10.12
N THR A 102 11.26 -9.53 9.65
CA THR A 102 10.67 -8.49 10.50
C THR A 102 9.19 -8.75 10.70
N PRO A 103 8.66 -8.61 11.92
CA PRO A 103 7.23 -8.66 12.17
C PRO A 103 6.46 -7.73 11.22
N PRO A 104 5.23 -8.09 10.79
CA PRO A 104 4.45 -7.24 9.91
C PRO A 104 4.28 -5.84 10.50
N ASP A 105 4.37 -4.82 9.64
CA ASP A 105 4.19 -3.43 10.04
C ASP A 105 2.86 -3.24 10.83
N PRO A 106 2.87 -2.58 12.00
CA PRO A 106 1.67 -2.38 12.80
C PRO A 106 0.50 -1.71 12.06
N VAL A 107 0.78 -0.80 11.12
CA VAL A 107 -0.24 -0.15 10.28
C VAL A 107 -0.86 -1.16 9.32
N GLU A 108 -0.04 -2.04 8.72
CA GLU A 108 -0.55 -3.11 7.86
C GLU A 108 -1.35 -4.15 8.67
N GLN A 109 -0.92 -4.47 9.90
CA GLN A 109 -1.71 -5.31 10.80
C GLN A 109 -3.07 -4.70 11.11
N LEU A 110 -3.13 -3.38 11.35
CA LEU A 110 -4.39 -2.67 11.55
C LEU A 110 -5.26 -2.71 10.30
N ALA A 111 -4.72 -2.43 9.11
CA ALA A 111 -5.46 -2.51 7.86
C ALA A 111 -6.05 -3.92 7.63
N ASN A 112 -5.29 -4.96 7.95
CA ASN A 112 -5.74 -6.35 7.89
C ASN A 112 -6.82 -6.66 8.93
N ARG A 113 -6.73 -6.09 10.14
CA ARG A 113 -7.78 -6.22 11.17
C ARG A 113 -9.10 -5.60 10.71
N VAL A 114 -9.07 -4.42 10.09
CA VAL A 114 -10.26 -3.78 9.52
C VAL A 114 -10.90 -4.66 8.44
N ALA A 115 -10.09 -5.16 7.50
CA ALA A 115 -10.56 -6.04 6.44
C ALA A 115 -11.18 -7.34 6.99
N LYS A 116 -10.55 -7.97 8.00
CA LYS A 116 -11.07 -9.18 8.64
C LYS A 116 -12.40 -8.92 9.36
N ALA A 117 -12.53 -7.81 10.07
CA ALA A 117 -13.76 -7.46 10.77
C ALA A 117 -14.92 -7.23 9.80
N ALA A 118 -14.68 -6.49 8.70
CA ALA A 118 -15.68 -6.30 7.65
C ALA A 118 -16.10 -7.64 6.99
N ALA A 119 -15.14 -8.50 6.65
CA ALA A 119 -15.42 -9.83 6.09
C ALA A 119 -16.19 -10.75 7.04
N ALA A 120 -16.07 -10.54 8.35
CA ALA A 120 -16.83 -11.26 9.38
C ALA A 120 -18.23 -10.67 9.63
N GLY A 121 -18.68 -9.69 8.83
CA GLY A 121 -19.98 -9.03 9.02
C GLY A 121 -20.01 -8.05 10.19
N GLN A 122 -18.84 -7.64 10.69
CA GLN A 122 -18.66 -6.71 11.81
C GLN A 122 -17.81 -5.50 11.37
N PRO A 123 -18.26 -4.71 10.39
CA PRO A 123 -17.50 -3.57 9.90
C PRO A 123 -17.26 -2.56 11.02
N MET A 124 -16.04 -2.06 11.13
CA MET A 124 -15.69 -0.99 12.05
C MET A 124 -16.10 0.36 11.46
N THR A 125 -16.51 1.30 12.31
CA THR A 125 -16.74 2.69 11.88
C THR A 125 -15.41 3.41 11.63
N ILE A 126 -15.42 4.44 10.78
CA ILE A 126 -14.22 5.28 10.56
C ILE A 126 -13.68 5.86 11.87
N ASP A 127 -14.54 6.24 12.83
CA ASP A 127 -14.09 6.76 14.13
C ASP A 127 -13.34 5.70 14.94
N ALA A 128 -13.86 4.45 14.96
CA ALA A 128 -13.18 3.35 15.65
C ALA A 128 -11.84 3.01 14.97
N ILE A 129 -11.81 3.00 13.64
CA ILE A 129 -10.58 2.77 12.87
C ILE A 129 -9.56 3.87 13.13
N THR A 130 -9.99 5.13 13.13
CA THR A 130 -9.15 6.30 13.41
C THR A 130 -8.55 6.22 14.81
N ALA A 131 -9.35 5.87 15.83
CA ALA A 131 -8.87 5.72 17.20
C ALA A 131 -7.82 4.59 17.31
N LEU A 132 -8.03 3.45 16.63
CA LEU A 132 -7.06 2.38 16.59
C LEU A 132 -5.77 2.80 15.86
N ALA A 133 -5.88 3.54 14.76
CA ALA A 133 -4.73 4.05 14.02
C ALA A 133 -3.92 5.05 14.87
N GLN A 134 -4.57 5.94 15.60
CA GLN A 134 -3.91 6.90 16.47
C GLN A 134 -3.15 6.25 17.62
N ALA A 135 -3.59 5.06 18.07
CA ALA A 135 -2.86 4.28 19.07
C ALA A 135 -1.59 3.62 18.50
N VAL A 136 -1.51 3.45 17.17
CA VAL A 136 -0.38 2.82 16.48
C VAL A 136 0.62 3.89 15.99
N ASP A 137 0.12 4.89 15.28
CA ASP A 137 0.92 5.99 14.71
C ASP A 137 0.14 7.30 14.77
N PRO A 138 0.16 8.03 15.90
CA PRO A 138 -0.64 9.24 16.06
C PRO A 138 -0.27 10.36 15.09
N ALA A 139 0.96 10.38 14.56
CA ALA A 139 1.43 11.41 13.65
C ALA A 139 1.09 11.11 12.18
N GLY A 140 0.96 9.83 11.81
CA GLY A 140 0.62 9.40 10.46
C GLY A 140 -0.88 9.34 10.15
N VAL A 141 -1.76 9.45 11.15
CA VAL A 141 -3.21 9.41 10.91
C VAL A 141 -3.70 10.71 10.29
N VAL A 142 -4.36 10.61 9.14
CA VAL A 142 -4.97 11.75 8.45
C VAL A 142 -6.44 11.48 8.19
N ALA A 143 -7.32 12.30 8.76
CA ALA A 143 -8.74 12.29 8.46
C ALA A 143 -9.01 12.94 7.09
N LEU A 144 -9.78 12.24 6.26
CA LEU A 144 -10.10 12.64 4.89
C LEU A 144 -11.60 12.46 4.60
N THR A 145 -11.98 12.83 3.37
CA THR A 145 -13.27 12.48 2.77
C THR A 145 -13.03 11.69 1.50
N THR A 146 -14.04 10.98 1.00
CA THR A 146 -13.96 10.27 -0.30
C THR A 146 -13.80 11.23 -1.48
N ARG A 147 -14.03 12.54 -1.30
CA ARG A 147 -13.78 13.59 -2.30
C ARG A 147 -12.41 14.25 -2.16
N SER A 148 -11.68 13.92 -1.09
CA SER A 148 -10.35 14.48 -0.84
C SER A 148 -9.37 14.04 -1.92
N ARG A 149 -8.25 14.77 -1.97
CA ARG A 149 -7.08 14.44 -2.75
C ARG A 149 -5.92 14.12 -1.81
N ILE A 150 -5.09 13.16 -2.19
CA ILE A 150 -3.88 12.80 -1.46
C ILE A 150 -2.66 13.10 -2.31
N THR A 151 -1.64 13.69 -1.71
CA THR A 151 -0.34 13.93 -2.34
C THR A 151 0.63 12.86 -1.86
N VAL A 152 1.24 12.16 -2.81
CA VAL A 152 2.19 11.07 -2.58
C VAL A 152 3.51 11.44 -3.25
N GLY A 153 4.64 11.09 -2.65
CA GLY A 153 5.96 11.39 -3.19
C GLY A 153 6.85 12.10 -2.19
N SER A 154 7.39 11.33 -1.26
CA SER A 154 8.28 11.79 -0.21
C SER A 154 9.76 11.53 -0.55
N ILE A 155 10.04 10.57 -1.44
CA ILE A 155 11.40 10.22 -1.84
C ILE A 155 11.94 11.30 -2.77
N ARG A 156 13.12 11.79 -2.40
CA ARG A 156 13.90 12.71 -3.21
C ARG A 156 14.91 11.92 -4.05
N PRO A 157 14.80 11.92 -5.38
CA PRO A 157 15.83 11.31 -6.23
C PRO A 157 17.21 11.94 -5.98
N ALA A 158 18.27 11.15 -6.12
CA ALA A 158 19.63 11.67 -6.04
C ALA A 158 19.82 12.80 -7.07
N GLY A 159 20.38 13.93 -6.62
CA GLY A 159 20.57 15.12 -7.45
C GLY A 159 19.32 16.01 -7.65
N ALA A 160 18.14 15.61 -7.14
CA ALA A 160 16.94 16.44 -7.22
C ALA A 160 16.89 17.50 -6.09
N ALA A 161 16.45 18.71 -6.45
CA ALA A 161 16.25 19.81 -5.50
C ALA A 161 15.01 19.61 -4.60
N ARG A 162 14.00 18.86 -5.08
CA ARG A 162 12.74 18.60 -4.38
C ARG A 162 12.28 17.14 -4.62
N PRO A 163 11.49 16.56 -3.71
CA PRO A 163 10.79 15.30 -3.96
C PRO A 163 9.89 15.40 -5.19
N VAL A 164 9.68 14.27 -5.87
CA VAL A 164 8.72 14.18 -6.97
C VAL A 164 7.38 13.80 -6.37
N THR A 165 6.40 14.71 -6.42
CA THR A 165 5.07 14.50 -5.83
C THR A 165 3.99 14.35 -6.88
N GLN A 166 2.99 13.51 -6.62
CA GLN A 166 1.76 13.40 -7.41
C GLN A 166 0.51 13.47 -6.55
N THR A 167 -0.56 14.05 -7.07
CA THR A 167 -1.81 14.24 -6.33
C THR A 167 -2.96 13.46 -6.96
N PHE A 168 -3.54 12.54 -6.20
CA PHE A 168 -4.61 11.62 -6.64
C PHE A 168 -5.93 11.94 -5.95
N GLY A 169 -7.05 11.75 -6.64
CA GLY A 169 -8.38 11.87 -6.05
C GLY A 169 -8.89 10.50 -5.57
N LEU A 170 -9.58 10.47 -4.42
CA LEU A 170 -10.08 9.22 -3.81
C LEU A 170 -11.48 8.80 -4.32
N GLY A 171 -12.17 9.68 -5.05
CA GLY A 171 -13.60 9.50 -5.37
C GLY A 171 -13.92 8.36 -6.34
N CYS A 172 -12.94 7.72 -6.97
CA CYS A 172 -13.19 6.63 -7.90
C CYS A 172 -13.64 5.34 -7.18
N ALA A 173 -13.05 5.05 -6.02
CA ALA A 173 -13.17 3.74 -5.36
C ALA A 173 -14.62 3.47 -4.94
N CYS A 174 -15.22 4.38 -4.19
CA CYS A 174 -16.62 4.25 -3.78
C CYS A 174 -17.61 4.28 -4.95
N LYS A 175 -17.36 5.08 -6.01
CA LYS A 175 -18.20 5.07 -7.22
C LYS A 175 -18.16 3.74 -7.95
N THR A 176 -17.04 3.02 -7.86
CA THR A 176 -16.84 1.73 -8.53
C THR A 176 -17.57 0.60 -7.81
N PHE A 177 -17.49 0.55 -6.48
CA PHE A 177 -18.06 -0.55 -5.69
C PHE A 177 -19.45 -0.26 -5.12
N TYR A 178 -19.76 1.00 -4.84
CA TYR A 178 -21.01 1.45 -4.21
C TYR A 178 -21.66 2.61 -4.98
N PRO A 179 -21.98 2.45 -6.28
CA PRO A 179 -22.47 3.55 -7.12
C PRO A 179 -23.80 4.15 -6.62
N ALA A 180 -24.65 3.37 -5.96
CA ALA A 180 -25.95 3.85 -5.46
C ALA A 180 -25.83 4.87 -4.30
N LEU A 181 -24.64 5.04 -3.72
CA LEU A 181 -24.39 5.98 -2.62
C LEU A 181 -23.84 7.35 -3.13
N HIS A 182 -23.75 7.54 -4.45
CA HIS A 182 -23.04 8.67 -5.08
C HIS A 182 -23.75 9.26 -6.31
#